data_AF-A0A5C0VGC5-F1
#
_entry.id   AF-A0A5C0VGC5-F1
#
_cell.length_a   1.000
_cell.length_b   1.000
_cell.length_c   1.000
_cell.angle_alpha   90.00
_cell.angle_beta   90.00
_cell.angle_gamma   90.00
#
_symmetry.space_group_name_H-M   'P 1'
#
loop_
_entity.id
_entity.type
_entity.pdbx_description
1 polymer ?
#
loop_
_entity_poly.entity_id
_entity_poly.type
_entity_poly.pdbx_seq_one_letter_code
_entity_poly.pdbx_strand_id
1 'polypeptide(L)'
;MRIYNVELLVSGPVTVRRQINFNTDKELDFGNVFRSDISIKKHQQGFVISSTVYTADQDRAYKVALLFIGKMLDILSLKTKSTLNVSLNEYRQIADRNIVRAVIDEEEFRFCFDLARQLNLNENKLLRAFSWYRKGLYTEDPFDKFLAFWNSISVVADGYCNDNERTRQGIINKIWDCFVTLWGDCANWEYINGNDRWVNDNNEIRNKIAHGGVTVDIQYVENVINQLETVQNVAYKFLTQWADRLGRRIE
;
A
#
# COMPACT_ATOMS: atom_id res chain seq x y z
N MET A 1 -26.82 -0.62 19.42
CA MET A 1 -25.43 -0.87 19.00
C MET A 1 -24.75 -1.74 20.04
N ARG A 2 -23.89 -2.68 19.61
CA ARG A 2 -23.04 -3.50 20.48
C ARG A 2 -21.57 -3.19 20.16
N ILE A 3 -20.70 -3.49 21.11
CA ILE A 3 -19.24 -3.44 20.92
C ILE A 3 -18.80 -4.85 20.53
N TYR A 4 -18.16 -4.97 19.38
CA TYR A 4 -17.54 -6.20 18.92
C TYR A 4 -16.03 -6.07 19.04
N ASN A 5 -15.36 -7.11 19.55
CA ASN A 5 -13.91 -7.23 19.46
C ASN A 5 -13.57 -8.10 18.25
N VAL A 6 -12.90 -7.53 17.26
CA VAL A 6 -12.51 -8.25 16.04
C VAL A 6 -11.02 -8.53 16.08
N GLU A 7 -10.63 -9.79 15.97
CA GLU A 7 -9.22 -10.21 15.86
C GLU A 7 -8.87 -10.51 14.40
N LEU A 8 -7.73 -10.01 13.93
CA LEU A 8 -7.17 -10.30 12.62
C LEU A 8 -5.73 -10.79 12.79
N LEU A 9 -5.37 -11.87 12.09
CA LEU A 9 -3.99 -12.29 11.97
C LEU A 9 -3.32 -11.48 10.84
N VAL A 10 -2.19 -10.86 11.15
CA VAL A 10 -1.31 -10.24 10.18
C VAL A 10 -0.05 -11.09 10.06
N SER A 11 0.20 -11.62 8.88
CA SER A 11 1.36 -12.46 8.56
C SER A 11 2.35 -11.72 7.67
N GLY A 12 3.64 -11.83 7.99
CA GLY A 12 4.72 -11.16 7.28
C GLY A 12 6.05 -11.18 8.06
N PRO A 13 7.14 -10.65 7.50
CA PRO A 13 8.45 -10.60 8.16
C PRO A 13 8.52 -9.49 9.22
N VAL A 14 7.52 -9.43 10.10
CA VAL A 14 7.38 -8.45 11.19
C VAL A 14 7.06 -9.16 12.50
N THR A 15 7.41 -8.58 13.64
CA THR A 15 7.10 -9.12 14.97
C THR A 15 6.98 -8.01 16.00
N VAL A 16 6.43 -8.32 17.17
CA VAL A 16 6.36 -7.41 18.32
C VAL A 16 7.10 -8.03 19.51
N ARG A 17 7.77 -7.21 20.33
CA ARG A 17 8.52 -7.73 21.50
C ARG A 17 7.61 -8.13 22.66
N ARG A 18 6.60 -7.31 22.91
CA ARG A 18 5.63 -7.44 24.01
C ARG A 18 4.23 -7.20 23.47
N GLN A 19 3.23 -7.52 24.28
CA GLN A 19 1.88 -7.07 24.00
C GLN A 19 1.83 -5.54 24.03
N ILE A 20 1.20 -4.96 23.01
CA ILE A 20 1.01 -3.52 22.87
C ILE A 20 -0.48 -3.26 23.00
N ASN A 21 -0.87 -2.28 23.81
CA ASN A 21 -2.25 -1.86 23.96
C ASN A 21 -2.34 -0.34 23.88
N PHE A 22 -3.24 0.17 23.04
CA PHE A 22 -3.46 1.61 22.93
C PHE A 22 -4.84 1.91 22.37
N ASN A 23 -5.19 3.20 22.40
CA ASN A 23 -6.39 3.71 21.76
C ASN A 23 -6.02 4.60 20.57
N THR A 24 -6.81 4.50 19.51
CA THR A 24 -6.70 5.35 18.31
C THR A 24 -8.10 5.65 17.77
N ASP A 25 -8.21 6.75 17.03
CA ASP A 25 -9.48 7.26 16.55
C ASP A 25 -9.83 6.71 15.16
N LYS A 26 -10.93 5.97 15.09
CA LYS A 26 -11.49 5.37 13.88
C LYS A 26 -12.57 6.26 13.30
N GLU A 27 -12.43 6.65 12.04
CA GLU A 27 -13.47 7.37 11.31
C GLU A 27 -14.31 6.39 10.51
N LEU A 28 -15.61 6.38 10.77
CA LEU A 28 -16.57 5.52 10.07
C LEU A 28 -17.25 6.28 8.92
N ASP A 29 -17.54 7.57 9.12
CA ASP A 29 -18.15 8.50 8.16
C ASP A 29 -17.88 9.96 8.60
N PHE A 30 -17.99 10.93 7.69
CA PHE A 30 -17.77 12.36 7.93
C PHE A 30 -18.41 12.83 9.25
N GLY A 31 -17.57 13.15 10.24
CA GLY A 31 -17.96 13.74 11.52
C GLY A 31 -18.11 12.79 12.71
N ASN A 32 -18.17 11.47 12.50
CA ASN A 32 -18.28 10.50 13.60
C ASN A 32 -16.95 9.80 13.86
N VAL A 33 -16.26 10.26 14.92
CA VAL A 33 -15.01 9.68 15.41
C VAL A 33 -15.32 8.71 16.56
N PHE A 34 -14.98 7.44 16.38
CA PHE A 34 -15.06 6.43 17.44
C PHE A 34 -13.67 6.04 17.90
N ARG A 35 -13.44 6.12 19.21
CA ARG A 35 -12.20 5.63 19.79
C ARG A 35 -12.22 4.10 19.80
N SER A 36 -11.21 3.48 19.18
CA SER A 36 -11.02 2.04 19.16
C SER A 36 -9.89 1.66 20.10
N ASP A 37 -10.14 0.65 20.94
CA ASP A 37 -9.09 -0.05 21.67
C ASP A 37 -8.38 -1.00 20.71
N ILE A 38 -7.05 -0.95 20.72
CA ILE A 38 -6.18 -1.79 19.92
C ILE A 38 -5.32 -2.62 20.87
N SER A 39 -5.29 -3.93 20.62
CA SER A 39 -4.39 -4.87 21.30
C SER A 39 -3.62 -5.64 20.24
N ILE A 40 -2.29 -5.71 20.38
CA ILE A 40 -1.41 -6.40 19.44
C ILE A 40 -0.58 -7.40 20.22
N LYS A 41 -0.70 -8.68 19.84
CA LYS A 41 0.01 -9.80 20.45
C LYS A 41 0.92 -10.48 19.43
N LYS A 42 2.09 -10.94 19.91
CA LYS A 42 3.06 -11.66 19.08
C LYS A 42 2.44 -12.94 18.52
N HIS A 43 2.68 -13.22 17.24
CA HIS A 43 2.31 -14.48 16.61
C HIS A 43 3.51 -15.07 15.85
N GLN A 44 3.52 -16.39 15.65
CA GLN A 44 4.62 -17.08 14.98
C GLN A 44 4.87 -16.53 13.57
N GLN A 45 3.81 -16.16 12.86
CA GLN A 45 3.84 -15.67 11.48
C GLN A 45 3.83 -14.14 11.35
N GLY A 46 3.67 -13.42 12.45
CA GLY A 46 3.53 -11.96 12.45
C GLY A 46 3.03 -11.46 13.80
N PHE A 47 1.84 -10.89 13.80
CA PHE A 47 1.12 -10.50 15.01
C PHE A 47 -0.39 -10.67 14.82
N VAL A 48 -1.10 -10.86 15.92
CA VAL A 48 -2.58 -10.74 15.92
C VAL A 48 -2.92 -9.37 16.45
N ILE A 49 -3.79 -8.67 15.73
CA ILE A 49 -4.29 -7.35 16.10
C ILE A 49 -5.80 -7.45 16.36
N SER A 50 -6.22 -6.94 17.51
CA SER A 50 -7.61 -6.89 17.94
C SER A 50 -8.08 -5.44 17.98
N SER A 51 -9.29 -5.15 17.47
CA SER A 51 -9.88 -3.81 17.46
C SER A 51 -11.34 -3.83 17.90
N THR A 52 -11.71 -2.91 18.78
CA THR A 52 -13.12 -2.69 19.14
C THR A 52 -13.87 -1.94 18.04
N VAL A 53 -15.09 -2.41 17.71
CA VAL A 53 -15.97 -1.84 16.68
C VAL A 53 -17.39 -1.71 17.21
N TYR A 54 -17.97 -0.53 17.04
CA TYR A 54 -19.34 -0.22 17.47
C TYR A 54 -20.30 -0.33 16.27
N THR A 55 -21.16 -1.34 16.26
CA THR A 55 -22.08 -1.56 15.12
C THR A 55 -23.30 -2.40 15.51
N ALA A 56 -24.21 -2.64 14.56
CA ALA A 56 -25.41 -3.45 14.73
C ALA A 56 -25.10 -4.96 14.71
N ASP A 57 -24.28 -5.41 13.77
CA ASP A 57 -24.02 -6.83 13.49
C ASP A 57 -22.52 -7.16 13.32
N GLN A 58 -22.21 -8.45 13.43
CA GLN A 58 -20.84 -8.98 13.39
C GLN A 58 -20.17 -8.84 12.01
N ASP A 59 -20.92 -8.96 10.91
CA ASP A 59 -20.36 -8.86 9.55
C ASP A 59 -19.90 -7.42 9.28
N ARG A 60 -20.70 -6.43 9.66
CA ARG A 60 -20.29 -5.03 9.60
C ARG A 60 -19.11 -4.74 10.52
N ALA A 61 -19.04 -5.37 11.70
CA ALA A 61 -17.90 -5.19 12.61
C ALA A 61 -16.60 -5.63 11.94
N TYR A 62 -16.64 -6.80 11.30
CA TYR A 62 -15.51 -7.35 10.56
C TYR A 62 -15.06 -6.45 9.41
N LYS A 63 -15.98 -6.02 8.53
CA LYS A 63 -15.66 -5.16 7.38
C LYS A 63 -15.02 -3.85 7.81
N VAL A 64 -15.53 -3.25 8.88
CA VAL A 64 -14.98 -2.02 9.46
C VAL A 64 -13.58 -2.24 10.04
N ALA A 65 -13.37 -3.31 10.81
CA ALA A 65 -12.05 -3.64 11.34
C ALA A 65 -11.03 -3.91 10.23
N LEU A 66 -11.42 -4.68 9.21
CA LEU A 66 -10.59 -5.00 8.06
C LEU A 66 -10.15 -3.74 7.31
N LEU A 67 -11.08 -2.83 7.04
CA LEU A 67 -10.78 -1.55 6.37
C LEU A 67 -9.85 -0.69 7.24
N PHE A 68 -10.17 -0.55 8.53
CA PHE A 68 -9.42 0.30 9.44
C PHE A 68 -7.98 -0.18 9.65
N ILE A 69 -7.82 -1.46 9.97
CA ILE A 69 -6.51 -2.09 10.13
C ILE A 69 -5.78 -2.15 8.78
N GLY A 70 -6.50 -2.40 7.69
CA GLY A 70 -5.95 -2.42 6.34
C GLY A 70 -5.25 -1.13 5.96
N LYS A 71 -5.85 0.04 6.24
CA LYS A 71 -5.23 1.35 5.97
C LYS A 71 -3.94 1.57 6.76
N MET A 72 -3.90 1.15 8.03
CA MET A 72 -2.67 1.19 8.83
C MET A 72 -1.60 0.28 8.23
N LEU A 73 -1.97 -0.92 7.79
CA LEU A 73 -1.05 -1.87 7.17
C LEU A 73 -0.51 -1.39 5.83
N ASP A 74 -1.28 -0.61 5.06
CA ASP A 74 -0.79 0.02 3.82
C ASP A 74 0.45 0.87 4.10
N ILE A 75 0.46 1.60 5.21
CA ILE A 75 1.61 2.42 5.65
C ILE A 75 2.71 1.57 6.25
N LEU A 76 2.37 0.64 7.14
CA LEU A 76 3.36 -0.21 7.80
C LEU A 76 4.15 -1.04 6.77
N SER A 77 3.49 -1.55 5.73
CA SER A 77 4.13 -2.32 4.65
C SER A 77 5.12 -1.47 3.86
N LEU A 78 4.77 -0.20 3.62
CA LEU A 78 5.65 0.74 2.95
C LEU A 78 6.88 1.07 3.83
N LYS A 79 6.68 1.37 5.12
CA LYS A 79 7.77 1.69 6.06
C LYS A 79 8.73 0.51 6.25
N THR A 80 8.19 -0.70 6.34
CA THR A 80 8.99 -1.92 6.56
C THR A 80 9.46 -2.60 5.27
N LYS A 81 9.05 -2.10 4.10
CA LYS A 81 9.26 -2.74 2.78
C LYS A 81 8.88 -4.22 2.76
N SER A 82 7.85 -4.58 3.52
CA SER A 82 7.53 -5.98 3.85
C SER A 82 6.14 -6.39 3.40
N THR A 83 5.99 -7.65 3.01
CA THR A 83 4.71 -8.24 2.64
C THR A 83 3.86 -8.47 3.90
N LEU A 84 2.77 -7.70 4.06
CA LEU A 84 1.84 -7.87 5.19
C LEU A 84 0.47 -8.34 4.69
N ASN A 85 0.19 -9.62 4.96
CA ASN A 85 -1.05 -10.28 4.61
C ASN A 85 -2.01 -10.31 5.80
N VAL A 86 -3.28 -10.01 5.55
CA VAL A 86 -4.35 -10.16 6.55
C VAL A 86 -5.07 -11.48 6.30
N SER A 87 -5.17 -12.33 7.31
CA SER A 87 -5.99 -13.54 7.26
C SER A 87 -6.97 -13.62 8.42
N LEU A 88 -8.14 -14.20 8.12
CA LEU A 88 -9.14 -14.59 9.10
C LEU A 88 -8.75 -15.86 9.86
N ASN A 89 -7.99 -16.74 9.20
CA ASN A 89 -7.64 -18.05 9.72
C ASN A 89 -6.16 -18.06 10.09
N GLU A 90 -5.87 -18.58 11.29
CA GLU A 90 -4.52 -18.94 11.75
C GLU A 90 -3.87 -20.04 10.89
N TYR A 91 -4.65 -20.68 10.01
CA TYR A 91 -4.30 -21.89 9.28
C TYR A 91 -3.62 -21.69 7.92
N ARG A 92 -3.27 -20.47 7.50
CA ARG A 92 -2.30 -20.36 6.40
C ARG A 92 -0.94 -20.74 6.94
N GLN A 93 -0.58 -22.03 6.84
CA GLN A 93 0.80 -22.48 7.02
C GLN A 93 1.65 -21.85 5.92
N ILE A 94 2.20 -20.67 6.18
CA ILE A 94 3.35 -20.18 5.40
C ILE A 94 4.52 -21.06 5.83
N ALA A 95 4.98 -21.92 4.92
CA ALA A 95 6.08 -22.85 5.16
C ALA A 95 7.41 -22.12 5.45
N ASP A 96 7.54 -20.88 4.99
CA ASP A 96 8.70 -20.03 5.29
C ASP A 96 8.55 -19.37 6.66
N ARG A 97 9.32 -19.90 7.63
CA ARG A 97 9.68 -19.14 8.82
C ARG A 97 10.57 -18.00 8.36
N ASN A 98 10.04 -16.78 8.34
CA ASN A 98 10.84 -15.57 8.17
C ASN A 98 11.95 -15.54 9.23
N ILE A 99 13.19 -15.86 8.83
CA ILE A 99 14.36 -15.96 9.71
C ILE A 99 14.72 -14.56 10.26
N VAL A 100 14.50 -13.53 9.46
CA VAL A 100 14.69 -12.13 9.82
C VAL A 100 13.34 -11.43 9.84
N ARG A 101 13.03 -10.73 10.94
CA ARG A 101 11.75 -10.04 11.13
C ARG A 101 12.00 -8.63 11.67
N ALA A 102 11.38 -7.62 11.07
CA ALA A 102 11.36 -6.28 11.60
C ALA A 102 10.57 -6.25 12.93
N VAL A 103 11.13 -5.58 13.94
CA VAL A 103 10.50 -5.49 15.25
C VAL A 103 9.74 -4.18 15.34
N ILE A 104 8.43 -4.25 15.39
CA ILE A 104 7.52 -3.08 15.42
C ILE A 104 7.12 -2.79 16.86
N ASP A 105 7.22 -1.53 17.26
CA ASP A 105 6.83 -1.07 18.59
C ASP A 105 5.52 -0.27 18.58
N GLU A 106 5.11 0.21 19.76
CA GLU A 106 3.86 0.95 19.93
C GLU A 106 3.88 2.28 19.17
N GLU A 107 5.01 2.98 19.15
CA GLU A 107 5.14 4.28 18.49
C GLU A 107 4.98 4.14 16.99
N GLU A 108 5.59 3.10 16.39
CA GLU A 108 5.43 2.79 14.97
C GLU A 108 3.97 2.45 14.60
N PHE A 109 3.27 1.65 15.43
CA PHE A 109 1.86 1.34 15.18
C PHE A 109 0.98 2.59 15.27
N ARG A 110 1.18 3.42 16.31
CA ARG A 110 0.43 4.68 16.49
C ARG A 110 0.65 5.60 15.30
N PHE A 111 1.90 5.79 14.92
CA PHE A 111 2.28 6.56 13.74
C PHE A 111 1.53 6.07 12.49
N CYS A 112 1.51 4.76 12.23
CA CYS A 112 0.82 4.21 11.05
C CYS A 112 -0.70 4.43 11.12
N PHE A 113 -1.33 4.30 12.30
CA PHE A 113 -2.76 4.61 12.45
C PHE A 113 -3.06 6.09 12.24
N ASP A 114 -2.26 6.96 12.84
CA ASP A 114 -2.45 8.41 12.77
C ASP A 114 -2.23 8.93 11.36
N LEU A 115 -1.16 8.48 10.68
CA LEU A 115 -0.91 8.85 9.29
C LEU A 115 -1.99 8.28 8.36
N ALA A 116 -2.47 7.05 8.58
CA ALA A 116 -3.57 6.48 7.79
C ALA A 116 -4.83 7.35 7.90
N ARG A 117 -5.15 7.80 9.11
CA ARG A 117 -6.26 8.72 9.36
C ARG A 117 -6.06 10.07 8.67
N GLN A 118 -4.89 10.68 8.83
CA GLN A 118 -4.57 11.98 8.21
C GLN A 118 -4.66 11.93 6.69
N LEU A 119 -4.11 10.88 6.07
CA LEU A 119 -4.18 10.69 4.62
C LEU A 119 -5.60 10.37 4.17
N ASN A 120 -6.37 9.59 4.94
CA ASN A 120 -7.75 9.31 4.60
C ASN A 120 -8.61 10.58 4.51
N LEU A 121 -8.37 11.53 5.41
CA LEU A 121 -9.07 12.82 5.48
C LEU A 121 -8.64 13.82 4.42
N ASN A 122 -7.33 13.94 4.20
CA ASN A 122 -6.77 15.06 3.44
C ASN A 122 -6.19 14.63 2.08
N GLU A 123 -5.71 13.38 1.96
CA GLU A 123 -4.87 12.90 0.87
C GLU A 123 -5.28 11.49 0.40
N ASN A 124 -6.59 11.28 0.18
CA ASN A 124 -7.13 9.94 -0.03
C ASN A 124 -6.50 9.20 -1.23
N LYS A 125 -6.11 9.95 -2.28
CA LYS A 125 -5.43 9.37 -3.44
C LYS A 125 -4.06 8.79 -3.05
N LEU A 126 -3.29 9.45 -2.19
CA LEU A 126 -2.01 8.91 -1.70
C LEU A 126 -2.21 7.64 -0.87
N LEU A 127 -3.20 7.62 0.03
CA LEU A 127 -3.52 6.40 0.80
C LEU A 127 -3.92 5.23 -0.10
N ARG A 128 -4.75 5.49 -1.12
CA ARG A 128 -5.14 4.47 -2.11
C ARG A 128 -3.93 3.95 -2.89
N ALA A 129 -2.96 4.82 -3.19
CA ALA A 129 -1.73 4.41 -3.85
C ALA A 129 -0.87 3.50 -2.96
N PHE A 130 -0.78 3.77 -1.65
CA PHE A 130 -0.11 2.86 -0.70
C PHE A 130 -0.79 1.49 -0.63
N SER A 131 -2.12 1.47 -0.70
CA SER A 131 -2.88 0.22 -0.76
C SER A 131 -2.55 -0.62 -2.00
N TRP A 132 -2.43 0.03 -3.17
CA TRP A 132 -1.97 -0.63 -4.39
C TRP A 132 -0.53 -1.14 -4.28
N TYR A 133 0.36 -0.36 -3.68
CA TYR A 133 1.74 -0.80 -3.45
C TYR A 133 1.80 -2.04 -2.56
N ARG A 134 1.08 -2.03 -1.42
CA ARG A 134 0.99 -3.20 -0.54
C ARG A 134 0.42 -4.42 -1.27
N LYS A 135 -0.60 -4.24 -2.12
CA LYS A 135 -1.12 -5.32 -2.97
C LYS A 135 -0.03 -5.92 -3.86
N GLY A 136 0.79 -5.10 -4.50
CA GLY A 136 1.91 -5.56 -5.31
C GLY A 136 2.91 -6.40 -4.51
N LEU A 137 3.16 -6.06 -3.24
CA LEU A 137 4.07 -6.80 -2.38
C LEU A 137 3.61 -8.25 -2.13
N TYR A 138 2.32 -8.49 -1.84
CA TYR A 138 1.85 -9.82 -1.44
C TYR A 138 1.22 -10.67 -2.56
N THR A 139 1.04 -10.10 -3.75
CA THR A 139 0.52 -10.85 -4.91
C THR A 139 1.61 -11.74 -5.50
N GLU A 140 1.27 -12.99 -5.83
CA GLU A 140 2.20 -13.93 -6.48
C GLU A 140 2.16 -13.86 -8.00
N ASP A 141 1.00 -13.59 -8.59
CA ASP A 141 0.85 -13.48 -10.05
C ASP A 141 1.64 -12.28 -10.61
N PRO A 142 2.55 -12.48 -11.59
CA PRO A 142 3.38 -11.41 -12.14
C PRO A 142 2.59 -10.26 -12.76
N PHE A 143 1.47 -10.56 -13.43
CA PHE A 143 0.65 -9.54 -14.08
C PHE A 143 -0.09 -8.68 -13.05
N ASP A 144 -0.72 -9.31 -12.06
CA ASP A 144 -1.37 -8.59 -10.96
C ASP A 144 -0.36 -7.78 -10.14
N LYS A 145 0.85 -8.30 -9.93
CA LYS A 145 1.94 -7.58 -9.23
C LYS A 145 2.37 -6.34 -10.01
N PHE A 146 2.61 -6.48 -11.32
CA PHE A 146 2.91 -5.36 -12.21
C PHE A 146 1.80 -4.31 -12.19
N LEU A 147 0.55 -4.74 -12.39
CA LEU A 147 -0.61 -3.84 -12.36
C LEU A 147 -0.74 -3.11 -11.03
N ALA A 148 -0.49 -3.79 -9.91
CA ALA A 148 -0.59 -3.18 -8.59
C ALA A 148 0.47 -2.08 -8.39
N PHE A 149 1.74 -2.34 -8.71
CA PHE A 149 2.77 -1.31 -8.61
C PHE A 149 2.54 -0.16 -9.60
N TRP A 150 2.18 -0.45 -10.85
CA TRP A 150 1.88 0.60 -11.83
C TRP A 150 0.67 1.46 -11.42
N ASN A 151 -0.38 0.84 -10.86
CA ASN A 151 -1.54 1.56 -10.35
C ASN A 151 -1.17 2.45 -9.16
N SER A 152 -0.22 2.05 -8.31
CA SER A 152 0.26 2.90 -7.21
C SER A 152 0.85 4.21 -7.72
N ILE A 153 1.62 4.18 -8.83
CA ILE A 153 2.16 5.38 -9.49
C ILE A 153 1.01 6.19 -10.13
N SER A 154 0.16 5.51 -10.91
CA SER A 154 -0.91 6.15 -11.67
C SER A 154 -1.93 6.88 -10.79
N VAL A 155 -2.27 6.33 -9.62
CA VAL A 155 -3.24 6.96 -8.70
C VAL A 155 -2.71 8.27 -8.13
N VAL A 156 -1.42 8.35 -7.78
CA VAL A 156 -0.79 9.61 -7.34
C VAL A 156 -0.74 10.59 -8.52
N ALA A 157 -0.27 10.15 -9.67
CA ALA A 157 -0.17 11.01 -10.86
C ALA A 157 -1.52 11.62 -11.26
N ASP A 158 -2.60 10.83 -11.25
CA ASP A 158 -3.95 11.31 -11.52
C ASP A 158 -4.47 12.29 -10.45
N GLY A 159 -3.93 12.22 -9.24
CA GLY A 159 -4.30 13.08 -8.11
C GLY A 159 -3.63 14.42 -8.04
N TYR A 160 -2.36 14.46 -8.40
CA TYR A 160 -1.48 15.55 -8.01
C TYR A 160 -0.70 16.17 -9.16
N CYS A 161 -0.92 15.73 -10.41
CA CYS A 161 -0.34 16.42 -11.57
C CYS A 161 -0.84 17.87 -11.66
N ASN A 162 -0.03 18.74 -12.22
CA ASN A 162 -0.45 20.09 -12.58
C ASN A 162 -1.54 20.01 -13.66
N ASP A 163 -2.62 20.76 -13.53
CA ASP A 163 -3.65 20.82 -14.55
C ASP A 163 -3.22 21.72 -15.71
N ASN A 164 -2.88 21.13 -16.85
CA ASN A 164 -2.46 21.81 -18.06
C ASN A 164 -2.87 21.03 -19.31
N GLU A 165 -2.65 21.62 -20.49
CA GLU A 165 -3.04 21.01 -21.77
C GLU A 165 -2.44 19.60 -21.96
N ARG A 166 -1.17 19.41 -21.57
CA ARG A 166 -0.48 18.14 -21.71
C ARG A 166 -1.04 17.08 -20.76
N THR A 167 -1.23 17.39 -19.48
CA THR A 167 -1.73 16.44 -18.46
C THR A 167 -3.19 16.04 -18.68
N ARG A 168 -3.98 16.87 -19.37
CA ARG A 168 -5.34 16.53 -19.81
C ARG A 168 -5.40 15.46 -20.91
N GLN A 169 -4.31 15.23 -21.63
CA GLN A 169 -4.25 14.24 -22.72
C GLN A 169 -4.06 12.79 -22.23
N GLY A 170 -3.87 12.55 -20.93
CA GLY A 170 -3.92 11.20 -20.37
C GLY A 170 -2.85 10.89 -19.32
N ILE A 171 -2.93 9.67 -18.77
CA ILE A 171 -2.17 9.26 -17.58
C ILE A 171 -0.65 9.30 -17.77
N ILE A 172 -0.14 8.98 -18.96
CA ILE A 172 1.30 9.04 -19.29
C ILE A 172 1.84 10.45 -19.01
N ASN A 173 1.12 11.47 -19.46
CA ASN A 173 1.52 12.86 -19.27
C ASN A 173 1.44 13.30 -17.82
N LYS A 174 0.44 12.83 -17.08
CA LYS A 174 0.32 13.08 -15.64
C LYS A 174 1.49 12.47 -14.85
N ILE A 175 1.88 11.24 -15.18
CA ILE A 175 3.05 10.58 -14.56
C ILE A 175 4.32 11.37 -14.86
N TRP A 176 4.52 11.76 -16.12
CA TRP A 176 5.65 12.59 -16.53
C TRP A 176 5.72 13.90 -15.76
N ASP A 177 4.61 14.63 -15.63
CA ASP A 177 4.53 15.88 -14.89
C ASP A 177 4.91 15.71 -13.41
N CYS A 178 4.41 14.65 -12.76
CA CYS A 178 4.78 14.32 -11.38
C CYS A 178 6.26 13.93 -11.25
N PHE A 179 6.80 13.12 -12.17
CA PHE A 179 8.21 12.72 -12.13
C PHE A 179 9.14 13.92 -12.32
N VAL A 180 8.83 14.81 -13.27
CA VAL A 180 9.56 16.08 -13.44
C VAL A 180 9.46 16.94 -12.18
N THR A 181 8.28 16.99 -11.56
CA THR A 181 8.05 17.76 -10.33
C THR A 181 8.91 17.30 -9.14
N LEU A 182 9.22 15.99 -9.04
CA LEU A 182 10.08 15.47 -7.97
C LEU A 182 11.55 15.39 -8.34
N TRP A 183 11.85 14.95 -9.56
CA TRP A 183 13.18 14.49 -9.96
C TRP A 183 13.82 15.33 -11.07
N GLY A 184 13.09 16.31 -11.62
CA GLY A 184 13.56 17.10 -12.75
C GLY A 184 13.66 16.26 -14.02
N ASP A 185 14.72 16.47 -14.80
CA ASP A 185 14.90 15.80 -16.09
C ASP A 185 15.02 14.27 -15.97
N CYS A 186 14.57 13.55 -17.00
CA CYS A 186 14.54 12.08 -17.04
C CYS A 186 15.91 11.42 -16.79
N ALA A 187 17.00 12.11 -17.16
CA ALA A 187 18.36 11.67 -16.87
C ALA A 187 18.64 11.49 -15.37
N ASN A 188 17.89 12.17 -14.49
CA ASN A 188 18.05 12.12 -13.04
C ASN A 188 17.10 11.12 -12.36
N TRP A 189 16.23 10.44 -13.13
CA TRP A 189 15.25 9.52 -12.56
C TRP A 189 15.92 8.19 -12.19
N GLU A 190 16.18 8.00 -10.90
CA GLU A 190 16.76 6.78 -10.35
C GLU A 190 15.95 5.54 -10.77
N TYR A 191 16.65 4.43 -11.04
CA TYR A 191 16.14 3.17 -11.60
C TYR A 191 15.67 3.22 -13.07
N ILE A 192 15.30 4.39 -13.59
CA ILE A 192 14.90 4.57 -15.00
C ILE A 192 16.12 4.90 -15.88
N ASN A 193 17.15 5.53 -15.32
CA ASN A 193 18.45 5.79 -15.95
C ASN A 193 18.35 6.53 -17.30
N GLY A 194 17.47 7.54 -17.38
CA GLY A 194 17.31 8.36 -18.59
C GLY A 194 16.48 7.75 -19.72
N ASN A 195 15.84 6.59 -19.50
CA ASN A 195 14.92 6.01 -20.49
C ASN A 195 13.60 6.81 -20.56
N ASP A 196 13.51 7.73 -21.52
CA ASP A 196 12.33 8.60 -21.76
C ASP A 196 11.07 7.84 -22.24
N ARG A 197 11.28 6.64 -22.81
CA ARG A 197 10.22 5.72 -23.23
C ARG A 197 9.64 4.92 -22.07
N TRP A 198 10.31 4.84 -20.93
CA TRP A 198 9.93 3.96 -19.82
C TRP A 198 8.46 4.12 -19.38
N VAL A 199 7.95 5.35 -19.26
CA VAL A 199 6.55 5.60 -18.87
C VAL A 199 5.58 5.11 -19.96
N ASN A 200 5.93 5.33 -21.24
CA ASN A 200 5.11 4.91 -22.37
C ASN A 200 5.06 3.38 -22.45
N ASP A 201 6.22 2.73 -22.41
CA ASP A 201 6.35 1.28 -22.56
C ASP A 201 5.63 0.54 -21.41
N ASN A 202 5.77 1.00 -20.17
CA ASN A 202 5.07 0.40 -19.03
C ASN A 202 3.55 0.64 -19.10
N ASN A 203 3.10 1.78 -19.61
CA ASN A 203 1.67 2.01 -19.82
C ASN A 203 1.09 1.13 -20.94
N GLU A 204 1.87 0.85 -21.99
CA GLU A 204 1.50 -0.12 -23.03
C GLU A 204 1.39 -1.54 -22.46
N ILE A 205 2.35 -1.98 -21.63
CA ILE A 205 2.27 -3.27 -20.91
C ILE A 205 1.01 -3.33 -20.05
N ARG A 206 0.76 -2.28 -19.25
CA ARG A 206 -0.45 -2.20 -18.41
C ARG A 206 -1.72 -2.34 -19.24
N ASN A 207 -1.81 -1.66 -20.37
CA ASN A 207 -3.01 -1.70 -21.22
C ASN A 207 -3.21 -3.10 -21.82
N LYS A 208 -2.13 -3.74 -22.28
CA LYS A 208 -2.21 -5.12 -22.79
C LYS A 208 -2.72 -6.07 -21.71
N ILE A 209 -2.16 -6.01 -20.49
CA ILE A 209 -2.60 -6.85 -19.36
C ILE A 209 -4.07 -6.56 -19.01
N ALA A 210 -4.42 -5.29 -18.78
CA ALA A 210 -5.74 -4.90 -18.28
C ALA A 210 -6.90 -5.17 -19.26
N HIS A 211 -6.62 -5.17 -20.57
CA HIS A 211 -7.62 -5.40 -21.61
C HIS A 211 -7.60 -6.83 -22.18
N GLY A 212 -6.84 -7.75 -21.56
CA GLY A 212 -6.76 -9.14 -22.00
C GLY A 212 -6.07 -9.31 -23.36
N GLY A 213 -5.29 -8.33 -23.80
CA GLY A 213 -4.51 -8.37 -25.05
C GLY A 213 -3.20 -9.14 -24.92
N VAL A 214 -2.99 -9.84 -23.80
CA VAL A 214 -1.79 -10.64 -23.53
C VAL A 214 -1.97 -12.03 -24.12
N THR A 215 -1.06 -12.42 -25.01
CA THR A 215 -0.85 -13.83 -25.32
C THR A 215 -0.25 -14.49 -24.08
N VAL A 216 -0.88 -15.55 -23.57
CA VAL A 216 -0.33 -16.33 -22.44
C VAL A 216 0.82 -17.19 -22.97
N ASP A 217 1.90 -16.52 -23.38
CA ASP A 217 3.16 -17.12 -23.77
C ASP A 217 4.23 -16.81 -22.72
N ILE A 218 5.21 -17.71 -22.61
CA ILE A 218 6.26 -17.63 -21.59
C ILE A 218 7.12 -16.37 -21.75
N GLN A 219 7.31 -15.90 -22.98
CA GLN A 219 8.13 -14.72 -23.27
C GLN A 219 7.49 -13.46 -22.72
N TYR A 220 6.17 -13.32 -22.82
CA TYR A 220 5.45 -12.18 -22.27
C TYR A 220 5.47 -12.19 -20.74
N VAL A 221 5.34 -13.37 -20.12
CA VAL A 221 5.49 -13.52 -18.66
C VAL A 221 6.89 -13.11 -18.21
N GLU A 222 7.94 -13.60 -18.88
CA GLU A 222 9.33 -13.23 -18.59
C GLU A 222 9.58 -11.74 -18.76
N ASN A 223 9.04 -11.12 -19.82
CA ASN A 223 9.15 -9.68 -20.04
C ASN A 223 8.54 -8.88 -18.89
N VAL A 224 7.38 -9.28 -18.37
CA VAL A 224 6.77 -8.61 -17.22
C VAL A 224 7.59 -8.83 -15.95
N ILE A 225 8.04 -10.06 -15.69
CA ILE A 225 8.90 -10.39 -14.54
C ILE A 225 10.16 -9.52 -14.52
N ASN A 226 10.80 -9.33 -15.67
CA ASN A 226 12.02 -8.52 -15.80
C ASN A 226 11.79 -7.02 -15.50
N GLN A 227 10.55 -6.53 -15.54
CA GLN A 227 10.21 -5.15 -15.18
C GLN A 227 9.82 -4.98 -13.71
N LEU A 228 9.49 -6.06 -13.00
CA LEU A 228 8.87 -5.98 -11.68
C LEU A 228 9.73 -5.25 -10.66
N GLU A 229 11.02 -5.56 -10.59
CA GLU A 229 11.94 -4.94 -9.64
C GLU A 229 12.04 -3.43 -9.88
N THR A 230 12.24 -3.01 -11.14
CA THR A 230 12.32 -1.59 -11.50
C THR A 230 11.03 -0.85 -11.20
N VAL A 231 9.87 -1.39 -11.58
CA VAL A 231 8.57 -0.75 -11.33
C VAL A 231 8.28 -0.68 -9.83
N GLN A 232 8.62 -1.71 -9.05
CA GLN A 232 8.49 -1.70 -7.60
C GLN A 232 9.38 -0.63 -6.95
N ASN A 233 10.64 -0.51 -7.38
CA ASN A 233 11.59 0.46 -6.84
C ASN A 233 11.18 1.90 -7.18
N VAL A 234 10.78 2.15 -8.42
CA VAL A 234 10.23 3.44 -8.87
C VAL A 234 8.97 3.78 -8.08
N ALA A 235 8.02 2.83 -7.94
CA ALA A 235 6.81 3.04 -7.15
C ALA A 235 7.13 3.39 -5.69
N TYR A 236 8.03 2.64 -5.05
CA TYR A 236 8.44 2.90 -3.68
C TYR A 236 9.02 4.31 -3.51
N LYS A 237 10.01 4.66 -4.34
CA LYS A 237 10.67 5.97 -4.29
C LYS A 237 9.68 7.10 -4.58
N PHE A 238 8.81 6.91 -5.56
CA PHE A 238 7.79 7.90 -5.92
C PHE A 238 6.81 8.15 -4.77
N LEU A 239 6.27 7.09 -4.18
CA LEU A 239 5.31 7.18 -3.09
C LEU A 239 5.88 7.85 -1.84
N THR A 240 7.10 7.47 -1.45
CA THR A 240 7.78 8.02 -0.26
C THR A 240 8.12 9.50 -0.47
N GLN A 241 8.73 9.85 -1.60
CA GLN A 241 9.11 11.24 -1.87
C GLN A 241 7.90 12.14 -2.15
N TRP A 242 6.81 11.62 -2.72
CA TRP A 242 5.58 12.39 -2.86
C TRP A 242 4.93 12.65 -1.50
N ALA A 243 4.96 11.67 -0.59
CA ALA A 243 4.50 11.86 0.78
C ALA A 243 5.35 12.92 1.51
N ASP A 244 6.67 12.89 1.37
CA ASP A 244 7.58 13.90 1.94
C ASP A 244 7.27 15.30 1.41
N ARG A 245 7.02 15.43 0.10
CA ARG A 245 6.62 16.70 -0.53
C ARG A 245 5.34 17.28 0.07
N LEU A 246 4.39 16.43 0.46
CA LEU A 246 3.15 16.82 1.13
C LEU A 246 3.33 17.04 2.65
N GLY A 247 4.56 16.96 3.17
CA GLY A 247 4.85 17.07 4.60
C GLY A 247 4.42 15.84 5.42
N ARG A 248 4.31 14.67 4.77
CA ARG A 248 3.86 13.39 5.34
C ARG A 248 5.00 12.39 5.40
N ARG A 249 6.07 12.72 6.13
CA ARG A 249 7.28 11.88 6.22
C ARG A 249 6.94 10.48 6.70
N ILE A 250 7.42 9.48 5.96
CA ILE A 250 7.20 8.05 6.26
C ILE A 250 8.39 7.47 7.03
N GLU A 251 9.57 8.09 6.90
CA GLU A 251 10.79 7.75 7.64
C GLU A 251 10.87 8.47 8.98
#